data_AF-A0A420P950-F1
#
_entry.id   AF-A0A420P950-F1
#
_cell.length_a   1.000
_cell.length_b   1.000
_cell.length_c   1.000
_cell.angle_alpha   90.00
_cell.angle_beta   90.00
_cell.angle_gamma   90.00
#
_symmetry.space_group_name_H-M   'P 1'
#
loop_
_entity.id
_entity.type
_entity.pdbx_description
1 polymer ?
#
loop_
_entity_poly.entity_id
_entity_poly.type
_entity_poly.pdbx_seq_one_letter_code
_entity_poly.pdbx_strand_id
1 'polypeptide(L)'
;MHPEIQSDKKETTPASDGPSDGQRDSDNTPKTSRHIRDLGKNKSPSTRRRYSVISRGFEAQESKVASLSSRVASLEEEVGRLSRGKKRKAIPNPNRKFMTLAEALVVGNTISEPDQAAEEIEAVEDVIEVGGVEEDEGSNSEAEELLVVRTRAGRAVKRPREY
;
A
#
# COMPACT_ATOMS: atom_id res chain seq x y z
N MET A 1 -55.33 -38.62 66.77
CA MET A 1 -55.37 -37.14 66.79
C MET A 1 -53.96 -36.63 66.53
N HIS A 2 -53.84 -35.64 65.66
CA HIS A 2 -52.70 -35.32 64.79
C HIS A 2 -51.37 -34.98 65.48
N PRO A 3 -50.20 -35.34 64.88
CA PRO A 3 -48.94 -34.67 65.20
C PRO A 3 -48.88 -33.30 64.49
N GLU A 4 -48.50 -32.26 65.24
CA GLU A 4 -48.27 -30.89 64.77
C GLU A 4 -47.21 -30.85 63.66
N ILE A 5 -47.55 -30.21 62.55
CA ILE A 5 -46.63 -29.95 61.44
C ILE A 5 -45.62 -28.91 61.91
N GLN A 6 -44.35 -29.30 62.02
CA GLN A 6 -43.27 -28.34 62.17
C GLN A 6 -43.23 -27.46 60.92
N SER A 7 -43.25 -26.14 61.11
CA SER A 7 -43.07 -25.21 60.00
C SER A 7 -41.62 -25.29 59.55
N ASP A 8 -41.40 -25.97 58.42
CA ASP A 8 -40.11 -25.97 57.76
C ASP A 8 -39.68 -24.53 57.49
N LYS A 9 -38.40 -24.29 57.80
CA LYS A 9 -37.72 -23.01 57.76
C LYS A 9 -38.04 -22.31 56.44
N LYS A 10 -38.37 -21.02 56.52
CA LYS A 10 -38.31 -20.13 55.35
C LYS A 10 -36.84 -20.08 54.94
N GLU A 11 -36.44 -20.93 54.01
CA GLU A 11 -35.20 -20.72 53.27
C GLU A 11 -35.51 -19.55 52.34
N THR A 12 -35.18 -18.35 52.79
CA THR A 12 -35.07 -17.19 51.93
C THR A 12 -33.96 -17.52 50.94
N THR A 13 -34.32 -18.11 49.80
CA THR A 13 -33.47 -18.08 48.62
C THR A 13 -33.14 -16.61 48.40
N PRO A 14 -31.88 -16.14 48.54
CA PRO A 14 -31.56 -14.89 47.88
C PRO A 14 -31.86 -15.16 46.42
N ALA A 15 -32.77 -14.37 45.84
CA ALA A 15 -32.94 -14.37 44.39
C ALA A 15 -31.52 -14.37 43.83
N SER A 16 -31.14 -15.46 43.16
CA SER A 16 -29.93 -15.46 42.38
C SER A 16 -30.15 -14.33 41.40
N ASP A 17 -29.53 -13.18 41.67
CA ASP A 17 -29.25 -12.18 40.67
C ASP A 17 -28.43 -12.93 39.63
N GLY A 18 -29.14 -13.60 38.70
CA GLY A 18 -28.55 -14.05 37.45
C GLY A 18 -27.80 -12.85 36.89
N PRO A 19 -26.62 -13.07 36.26
CA PRO A 19 -25.79 -11.96 35.82
C PRO A 19 -26.70 -11.02 35.05
N SER A 20 -26.93 -9.83 35.62
CA SER A 20 -27.86 -8.90 35.01
C SER A 20 -27.32 -8.69 33.61
N ASP A 21 -28.13 -9.04 32.62
CA ASP A 21 -27.91 -8.60 31.25
C ASP A 21 -28.31 -7.11 31.21
N GLY A 22 -27.78 -6.34 32.17
CA GLY A 22 -27.78 -4.90 32.15
C GLY A 22 -26.99 -4.57 30.92
N GLN A 23 -27.70 -4.09 29.90
CA GLN A 23 -27.21 -3.64 28.62
C GLN A 23 -25.82 -3.02 28.80
N ARG A 24 -24.79 -3.85 28.64
CA ARG A 24 -23.40 -3.43 28.80
C ARG A 24 -23.14 -2.57 27.59
N ASP A 25 -22.72 -1.34 27.80
CA ASP A 25 -22.30 -0.42 26.75
C ASP A 25 -21.47 -1.20 25.70
N SER A 26 -22.13 -1.52 24.58
CA SER A 26 -21.70 -2.53 23.61
C SER A 26 -20.54 -2.05 22.74
N ASP A 27 -20.03 -0.86 23.03
CA ASP A 27 -18.98 -0.16 22.29
C ASP A 27 -17.57 -0.46 22.80
N ASN A 28 -17.41 -1.34 23.80
CA ASN A 28 -16.10 -1.82 24.26
C ASN A 28 -15.44 -2.85 23.31
N THR A 29 -15.71 -2.74 22.00
CA THR A 29 -15.02 -3.56 21.01
C THR A 29 -13.57 -3.08 20.87
N PRO A 30 -12.58 -3.96 21.02
CA PRO A 30 -11.18 -3.58 20.92
C PRO A 30 -10.85 -3.06 19.51
N LYS A 31 -10.34 -1.83 19.44
CA LYS A 31 -10.06 -1.13 18.17
C LYS A 31 -8.67 -1.38 17.62
N THR A 32 -7.74 -1.82 18.47
CA THR A 32 -6.35 -2.03 18.07
C THR A 32 -5.77 -3.31 18.64
N SER A 33 -4.73 -3.82 17.99
CA SER A 33 -3.94 -4.97 18.43
C SER A 33 -3.42 -4.80 19.88
N ARG A 34 -3.07 -3.57 20.28
CA ARG A 34 -2.64 -3.23 21.65
C ARG A 34 -3.74 -3.45 22.68
N HIS A 35 -4.96 -3.01 22.40
CA HIS A 35 -6.10 -3.25 23.30
C HIS A 35 -6.31 -4.75 23.55
N ILE A 36 -6.16 -5.58 22.51
CA ILE A 36 -6.24 -7.04 22.63
C ILE A 36 -5.12 -7.60 23.51
N ARG A 37 -3.87 -7.15 23.31
CA ARG A 37 -2.74 -7.60 24.13
C ARG A 37 -2.92 -7.23 25.59
N ASP A 38 -3.45 -6.03 25.85
CA ASP A 38 -3.73 -5.55 27.21
C ASP A 38 -4.81 -6.37 27.89
N LEU A 39 -5.86 -6.76 27.16
CA LEU A 39 -6.86 -7.70 27.66
C LEU A 39 -6.27 -9.09 27.99
N GLY A 40 -5.15 -9.48 27.39
CA GLY A 40 -4.46 -10.74 27.66
C GLY A 40 -3.56 -10.70 28.91
N LYS A 41 -3.28 -9.52 29.47
CA LYS A 41 -2.42 -9.34 30.65
C LYS A 41 -3.07 -10.00 31.88
N ASN A 42 -2.24 -10.55 32.77
CA ASN A 42 -2.65 -11.19 34.03
C ASN A 42 -3.67 -12.35 33.89
N LYS A 43 -3.89 -12.87 32.67
CA LYS A 43 -4.75 -14.02 32.41
C LYS A 43 -3.94 -15.32 32.35
N SER A 44 -4.66 -16.44 32.45
CA SER A 44 -4.07 -17.77 32.33
C SER A 44 -3.32 -17.95 31.01
N PRO A 45 -2.27 -18.79 30.94
CA PRO A 45 -1.46 -18.97 29.74
C PRO A 45 -2.28 -19.34 28.48
N SER A 46 -3.31 -20.18 28.64
CA SER A 46 -4.24 -20.56 27.56
C SER A 46 -4.98 -19.34 27.00
N THR A 47 -5.53 -18.52 27.90
CA THR A 47 -6.29 -17.33 27.52
C THR A 47 -5.39 -16.27 26.89
N ARG A 48 -4.19 -16.07 27.43
CA ARG A 48 -3.17 -15.18 26.85
C ARG A 48 -2.82 -15.59 25.41
N ARG A 49 -2.64 -16.89 25.14
CA ARG A 49 -2.40 -17.40 23.77
C ARG A 49 -3.55 -17.07 22.81
N ARG A 50 -4.81 -17.20 23.23
CA ARG A 50 -5.97 -16.82 22.40
C ARG A 50 -5.93 -15.34 22.03
N TYR A 51 -5.71 -14.46 23.01
CA TYR A 51 -5.56 -13.02 22.76
C TYR A 51 -4.35 -12.70 21.88
N SER A 52 -3.22 -13.41 22.02
CA SER A 52 -2.07 -13.22 21.14
C SER A 52 -2.40 -13.52 19.67
N VAL A 53 -3.11 -14.62 19.38
CA VAL A 53 -3.54 -14.96 18.02
C VAL A 53 -4.44 -13.86 17.44
N ILE A 54 -5.42 -13.40 18.22
CA ILE A 54 -6.32 -12.32 17.81
C ILE A 54 -5.53 -11.03 17.55
N SER A 55 -4.58 -10.66 18.43
CA SER A 55 -3.80 -9.44 18.28
C SER A 55 -2.95 -9.41 17.01
N ARG A 56 -2.43 -10.57 16.58
CA ARG A 56 -1.66 -10.69 15.34
C ARG A 56 -2.54 -10.49 14.10
N GLY A 57 -3.81 -10.92 14.17
CA GLY A 57 -4.79 -10.68 13.11
C GLY A 57 -5.06 -9.18 12.92
N PHE A 58 -5.21 -8.45 14.04
CA PHE A 58 -5.34 -6.99 14.01
C PHE A 58 -4.10 -6.30 13.48
N GLU A 59 -2.91 -6.73 13.89
CA GLU A 59 -1.63 -6.15 13.44
C GLU A 59 -1.43 -6.28 11.92
N ALA A 60 -1.86 -7.40 11.33
CA ALA A 60 -1.85 -7.60 9.89
C ALA A 60 -2.83 -6.64 9.17
N GLN A 61 -4.02 -6.43 9.73
CA GLN A 61 -4.99 -5.48 9.19
C GLN A 61 -4.51 -4.03 9.32
N GLU A 62 -4.00 -3.64 10.49
CA GLU A 62 -3.42 -2.32 10.74
C GLU A 62 -2.28 -2.02 9.75
N SER A 63 -1.41 -2.99 9.50
CA SER A 63 -0.33 -2.87 8.50
C SER A 63 -0.87 -2.69 7.08
N LYS A 64 -1.90 -3.45 6.71
CA LYS A 64 -2.58 -3.30 5.39
C LYS A 64 -3.22 -1.93 5.25
N VAL A 65 -3.90 -1.44 6.29
CA VAL A 65 -4.51 -0.11 6.31
C VAL A 65 -3.43 0.96 6.17
N ALA A 66 -2.34 0.89 6.94
CA ALA A 66 -1.24 1.84 6.84
C ALA A 66 -0.60 1.87 5.43
N SER A 67 -0.41 0.71 4.82
CA SER A 67 0.10 0.60 3.44
C SER A 67 -0.86 1.25 2.42
N LEU A 68 -2.17 0.96 2.53
CA LEU A 68 -3.18 1.54 1.65
C LEU A 68 -3.30 3.05 1.85
N SER A 69 -3.34 3.53 3.08
CA SER A 69 -3.36 4.96 3.40
C SER A 69 -2.15 5.69 2.80
N SER A 70 -0.96 5.09 2.87
CA SER A 70 0.24 5.65 2.25
C SER A 70 0.12 5.72 0.72
N ARG A 71 -0.40 4.66 0.09
CA ARG A 71 -0.65 4.62 -1.35
C ARG A 71 -1.69 5.66 -1.78
N VAL A 72 -2.77 5.80 -1.01
CA VAL A 72 -3.82 6.81 -1.26
C VAL A 72 -3.21 8.21 -1.20
N ALA A 73 -2.43 8.53 -0.15
CA ALA A 73 -1.78 9.82 -0.04
C ALA A 73 -0.84 10.12 -1.23
N SER A 74 -0.06 9.13 -1.69
CA SER A 74 0.79 9.28 -2.87
C SER A 74 -0.02 9.53 -4.15
N LEU A 75 -1.13 8.82 -4.35
CA LEU A 75 -2.02 9.01 -5.50
C LEU A 75 -2.72 10.37 -5.45
N GLU A 76 -3.15 10.81 -4.27
CA GLU A 76 -3.75 12.13 -4.06
C GLU A 76 -2.77 13.26 -4.41
N GLU A 77 -1.49 13.13 -4.07
CA GLU A 77 -0.46 14.10 -4.49
C GLU A 77 -0.30 14.12 -6.02
N GLU A 78 -0.21 12.95 -6.66
CA GLU A 78 -0.08 12.83 -8.11
C GLU A 78 -1.28 13.46 -8.83
N VAL A 79 -2.50 13.09 -8.44
CA VAL A 79 -3.74 13.70 -8.95
C VAL A 79 -3.76 15.21 -8.68
N GLY A 80 -3.28 15.66 -7.52
CA GLY A 80 -3.10 17.06 -7.18
C GLY A 80 -2.15 17.79 -8.14
N ARG A 81 -1.10 17.13 -8.63
CA ARG A 81 -0.18 17.68 -9.63
C ARG A 81 -0.77 17.69 -11.03
N LEU A 82 -1.44 16.61 -11.47
CA LEU A 82 -2.07 16.55 -12.78
C LEU A 82 -3.26 17.51 -12.91
N SER A 83 -4.04 17.68 -11.84
CA SER A 83 -5.18 18.60 -11.80
C SER A 83 -4.78 20.07 -11.78
N ARG A 84 -3.51 20.40 -11.49
CA ARG A 84 -2.97 21.76 -11.68
C ARG A 84 -2.93 22.08 -13.18
N GLY A 85 -4.01 22.67 -13.67
CA GLY A 85 -4.05 23.18 -15.04
C GLY A 85 -2.91 24.15 -15.32
N LYS A 86 -2.23 23.99 -16.47
CA LYS A 86 -1.25 24.97 -16.96
C LYS A 86 -1.95 26.32 -17.11
N LYS A 87 -1.64 27.27 -16.22
CA LYS A 87 -2.00 28.67 -16.45
C LYS A 87 -1.24 29.13 -17.68
N ARG A 88 -1.95 29.77 -18.63
CA ARG A 88 -1.33 30.39 -19.80
C ARG A 88 -0.23 31.33 -19.30
N LYS A 89 0.99 31.18 -19.83
CA LYS A 89 2.01 32.22 -19.64
C LYS A 89 1.53 33.47 -20.35
N ALA A 90 1.67 34.63 -19.70
CA ALA A 90 1.37 35.90 -20.33
C ALA A 90 2.28 36.03 -21.56
N ILE A 91 1.68 36.05 -22.76
CA ILE A 91 2.42 36.30 -23.98
C ILE A 91 2.74 37.80 -23.97
N PRO A 92 4.02 38.21 -24.05
CA PRO A 92 4.35 39.63 -24.14
C PRO A 92 3.64 40.26 -25.33
N ASN A 93 3.08 41.46 -25.14
CA ASN A 93 2.45 42.22 -26.21
C ASN A 93 3.38 42.26 -27.44
N PRO A 94 2.89 41.93 -28.66
CA PRO A 94 3.70 41.95 -29.88
C PRO A 94 4.52 43.24 -30.03
N ASN A 95 3.90 44.40 -29.78
CA ASN A 95 4.56 45.70 -29.90
C ASN A 95 5.72 45.84 -28.91
N ARG A 96 5.57 45.29 -27.70
CA ARG A 96 6.65 45.28 -26.71
C ARG A 96 7.80 44.39 -27.17
N LYS A 97 7.53 43.25 -27.82
CA LYS A 97 8.57 42.41 -28.41
C LYS A 97 9.35 43.16 -29.50
N PHE A 98 8.64 43.84 -30.40
CA PHE A 98 9.27 44.61 -31.46
C PHE A 98 10.11 45.77 -30.93
N MET A 99 9.63 46.49 -29.91
CA MET A 99 10.41 47.55 -29.25
C MET A 99 11.68 47.00 -28.60
N THR A 100 11.60 45.89 -27.85
CA THR A 100 12.78 45.27 -27.23
C THR A 100 13.77 44.77 -28.29
N LEU A 101 13.30 44.26 -29.43
CA LEU A 101 14.17 43.89 -30.54
C LEU A 101 14.85 45.10 -31.17
N ALA A 102 14.10 46.17 -31.45
CA ALA A 102 14.65 47.42 -31.98
C ALA A 102 15.67 48.04 -31.01
N GLU A 103 15.39 48.06 -29.71
CA GLU A 103 16.31 48.51 -28.67
C GLU A 103 17.58 47.65 -28.64
N ALA A 104 17.46 46.32 -28.73
CA ALA A 104 18.62 45.43 -28.79
C ALA A 104 19.47 45.67 -30.05
N LEU A 105 18.86 45.96 -31.20
CA LEU A 105 19.55 46.31 -32.43
C LEU A 105 20.28 47.65 -32.30
N VAL A 106 19.64 48.65 -31.70
CA VAL A 106 20.21 49.99 -31.49
C VAL A 106 21.34 49.97 -30.46
N VAL A 107 21.21 49.19 -29.39
CA VAL A 107 22.24 49.01 -28.34
C VAL A 107 23.38 48.11 -28.85
N GLY A 108 23.07 47.15 -29.71
CA GLY A 108 24.00 46.21 -30.33
C GLY A 108 24.27 46.52 -31.80
N ASN A 109 24.59 47.77 -32.11
CA ASN A 109 24.99 48.22 -33.45
C ASN A 109 26.37 47.68 -33.89
N THR A 110 26.55 46.36 -33.77
CA THR A 110 27.48 45.51 -34.50
C THR A 110 26.77 44.19 -34.79
N ILE A 111 25.75 44.19 -35.66
CA ILE A 111 25.57 43.02 -36.52
C ILE A 111 26.82 43.05 -37.39
N SER A 112 27.83 42.26 -37.04
CA SER A 112 28.98 42.04 -37.93
C SER A 112 28.41 41.58 -39.27
N GLU A 113 28.87 42.16 -40.37
CA GLU A 113 28.47 41.76 -41.72
C GLU A 113 28.49 40.23 -41.86
N PRO A 114 27.55 39.63 -42.62
CA PRO A 114 27.57 38.20 -42.90
C PRO A 114 28.63 37.92 -43.97
N ASP A 115 29.89 38.19 -43.65
CA ASP A 115 31.01 37.73 -44.45
C ASP A 115 31.60 36.51 -43.73
N GLN A 116 31.55 35.35 -44.40
CA GLN A 116 32.33 34.13 -44.10
C GLN A 116 31.74 33.09 -43.12
N ALA A 117 30.45 32.73 -43.22
CA ALA A 117 29.92 31.52 -42.57
C ALA A 117 29.20 30.57 -43.56
N ALA A 118 29.68 30.51 -44.79
CA ALA A 118 29.25 29.53 -45.80
C ALA A 118 30.13 28.27 -45.80
N GLU A 119 30.90 28.02 -44.74
CA GLU A 119 31.91 26.96 -44.66
C GLU A 119 31.75 26.13 -43.38
N GLU A 120 30.52 25.77 -42.99
CA GLU A 120 30.27 24.77 -41.93
C GLU A 120 28.89 24.12 -42.09
N ILE A 121 28.54 23.68 -43.31
CA ILE A 121 27.32 22.87 -43.58
C ILE A 121 27.71 21.51 -44.22
N GLU A 122 28.98 21.11 -44.17
CA GLU A 122 29.43 19.85 -44.73
C GLU A 122 30.11 19.00 -43.64
N ALA A 123 29.61 17.77 -43.48
CA ALA A 123 30.01 16.76 -42.50
C ALA A 123 29.45 16.96 -41.08
N VAL A 124 28.24 16.44 -40.83
CA VAL A 124 28.02 15.22 -40.01
C VAL A 124 26.61 14.71 -40.34
N GLU A 125 26.51 13.89 -41.40
CA GLU A 125 25.43 12.89 -41.49
C GLU A 125 25.78 11.76 -40.52
N ASP A 126 25.52 11.93 -39.23
CA ASP A 126 25.51 10.78 -38.32
C ASP A 126 24.13 10.12 -38.42
N VAL A 127 24.11 9.14 -39.32
CA VAL A 127 23.18 8.02 -39.35
C VAL A 127 23.10 7.45 -37.94
N ILE A 128 22.00 7.70 -37.25
CA ILE A 128 21.70 7.00 -35.99
C ILE A 128 21.26 5.59 -36.40
N GLU A 129 22.25 4.70 -36.44
CA GLU A 129 22.13 3.26 -36.59
C GLU A 129 21.09 2.73 -35.60
N VAL A 130 19.99 2.22 -36.14
CA VAL A 130 19.02 1.40 -35.41
C VAL A 130 19.71 0.07 -35.14
N GLY A 131 20.49 0.02 -34.05
CA GLY A 131 21.11 -1.18 -33.53
C GLY A 131 20.05 -2.08 -32.89
N GLY A 132 19.45 -2.94 -33.70
CA GLY A 132 18.85 -4.18 -33.22
C GLY A 132 19.97 -5.06 -32.66
N VAL A 133 19.95 -5.32 -31.36
CA VAL A 133 20.71 -6.42 -30.76
C VAL A 133 19.79 -7.63 -30.74
N GLU A 134 20.07 -8.48 -31.72
CA GLU A 134 19.63 -9.84 -31.83
C GLU A 134 20.46 -10.75 -30.92
N GLU A 135 19.73 -11.64 -30.24
CA GLU A 135 20.10 -12.99 -29.77
C GLU A 135 21.24 -13.12 -28.74
N ASP A 136 20.85 -13.49 -27.51
CA ASP A 136 21.64 -14.42 -26.71
C ASP A 136 20.80 -15.70 -26.50
N GLU A 137 20.97 -16.63 -27.46
CA GLU A 137 20.61 -18.04 -27.39
C GLU A 137 21.47 -18.74 -26.32
N GLY A 138 21.10 -18.54 -25.05
CA GLY A 138 21.62 -19.28 -23.91
C GLY A 138 20.73 -20.47 -23.58
N SER A 139 20.78 -21.53 -24.39
CA SER A 139 20.19 -22.83 -24.08
C SER A 139 20.65 -23.34 -22.70
N ASN A 140 19.72 -23.68 -21.82
CA ASN A 140 19.89 -24.80 -20.90
C ASN A 140 18.55 -25.35 -20.39
N SER A 141 18.22 -26.50 -20.95
CA SER A 141 17.63 -27.67 -20.29
C SER A 141 16.31 -27.50 -19.53
N GLU A 142 15.23 -27.90 -20.21
CA GLU A 142 14.38 -29.02 -19.78
C GLU A 142 14.53 -29.44 -18.31
N ALA A 143 13.77 -28.82 -17.44
CA ALA A 143 13.32 -29.49 -16.22
C ALA A 143 11.85 -29.81 -16.48
N GLU A 144 11.58 -31.02 -16.98
CA GLU A 144 10.25 -31.61 -16.95
C GLU A 144 9.61 -31.26 -15.60
N GLU A 145 8.49 -30.56 -15.66
CA GLU A 145 7.70 -30.20 -14.50
C GLU A 145 7.08 -31.52 -13.98
N LEU A 146 7.88 -32.28 -13.22
CA LEU A 146 7.46 -33.54 -12.65
C LEU A 146 6.13 -33.27 -11.94
N LEU A 147 5.07 -33.97 -12.35
CA LEU A 147 3.76 -33.92 -11.72
C LEU A 147 3.90 -34.38 -10.26
N VAL A 148 4.27 -33.44 -9.40
CA VAL A 148 4.36 -33.58 -7.96
C VAL A 148 2.94 -33.73 -7.48
N VAL A 149 2.59 -34.95 -7.05
CA VAL A 149 1.31 -35.21 -6.41
C VAL A 149 1.30 -34.46 -5.08
N ARG A 150 0.44 -33.43 -4.99
CA ARG A 150 0.27 -32.60 -3.81
C ARG A 150 -0.92 -33.11 -3.00
N THR A 151 -0.76 -33.11 -1.67
CA THR A 151 -1.87 -33.42 -0.75
C THR A 151 -2.93 -32.31 -0.76
N ARG A 152 -4.12 -32.56 -0.19
CA ARG A 152 -5.18 -31.56 -0.02
C ARG A 152 -4.73 -30.29 0.74
N ALA A 153 -3.65 -30.39 1.52
CA ALA A 153 -3.01 -29.28 2.24
C ALA A 153 -1.79 -28.69 1.50
N GLY A 154 -1.59 -29.02 0.21
CA GLY A 154 -0.56 -28.45 -0.66
C GLY A 154 0.86 -28.99 -0.47
N ARG A 155 1.08 -29.96 0.43
CA ARG A 155 2.42 -30.55 0.63
C ARG A 155 2.77 -31.51 -0.50
N ALA A 156 3.96 -31.35 -1.06
CA ALA A 156 4.56 -32.23 -2.06
C ALA A 156 4.88 -33.60 -1.44
N VAL A 157 4.40 -34.68 -2.04
CA VAL A 157 4.70 -36.05 -1.61
C VAL A 157 5.79 -36.63 -2.50
N LYS A 158 6.87 -37.17 -1.90
CA LYS A 158 7.91 -37.89 -2.63
C LYS A 158 7.37 -39.26 -3.05
N ARG A 159 7.49 -39.61 -4.33
CA ARG A 159 7.17 -40.97 -4.79
C ARG A 159 8.21 -41.95 -4.20
N PRO A 160 7.78 -43.14 -3.74
CA PRO A 160 8.72 -44.16 -3.31
C PRO A 160 9.56 -44.64 -4.50
N ARG A 161 10.83 -44.95 -4.24
CA ARG A 161 11.77 -45.46 -5.24
C ARG A 161 11.44 -46.92 -5.52
N GLU A 162 11.09 -47.25 -6.75
CA GLU A 162 10.90 -48.63 -7.20
C GLU A 162 12.28 -49.34 -7.23
N TYR A 163 12.30 -50.62 -6.85
CA TYR A 163 13.48 -51.48 -6.80
C TYR A 163 13.63 -52.28 -8.08
#